data_AF-A0A0K2RA87-F1
#
_entry.id   AF-A0A0K2RA87-F1
#
_cell.length_a   1.000
_cell.length_b   1.000
_cell.length_c   1.000
_cell.angle_alpha   90.00
_cell.angle_beta   90.00
_cell.angle_gamma   90.00
#
_symmetry.space_group_name_H-M   'P 1'
#
loop_
_entity.id
_entity.type
_entity.pdbx_description
1 polymer ?
#
loop_
_entity_poly.entity_id
_entity_poly.type
_entity_poly.pdbx_seq_one_letter_code
_entity_poly.pdbx_strand_id
1 'polypeptide(L)'
;MQAVVVGCAPKQEVLLPEGTIVFALRRAMRAGRNKGHGCRPGNGVSRQNAVNIRAQSWRRIAAVLVAIMFSMGFVLAPQSAFAAIGSAAKPSPAVVPRGDCPAVIFIGARGSGEKDLAAESGLGPELNDLYQQMAKDLSGKLKVSPHSVVYAAASVDVLTLSKNEQNVLAALLPFGGAGVTAFTVYYVKYHLDLYLASINEGLKVATADLSADAAVCPDARFVLGGYSQGALVMHELLLNLSDNANKGDAASQALLRRITATVLIADPAKKSNTAAMHFGTAPLSAQGIKSFLTAGDRDVPTPSSTYDLCNLGDFVCDFSLATLVDKASFKAGINVHINSYEGKNKNTANALVTNTGSKIAGTLLSQLPGVVDHLSIAPATATVTVGTSQAYTATAVDPFNKPLGDVTAETTFGISPDGSCQGPCAHRPFLGLTPSKE
;
A
#
# COMPACT_ATOMS: atom_id res chain seq x y z
N MET A 1 23.26 29.84 18.18
CA MET A 1 24.64 30.24 18.55
C MET A 1 25.07 31.46 17.72
N GLN A 2 25.85 32.40 18.26
CA GLN A 2 26.51 33.47 17.49
C GLN A 2 28.00 33.13 17.36
N ALA A 3 28.50 32.89 16.14
CA ALA A 3 29.93 32.72 15.89
C ALA A 3 30.54 34.10 15.60
N VAL A 4 31.33 34.65 16.55
CA VAL A 4 32.08 35.89 16.37
C VAL A 4 33.42 35.57 15.72
N VAL A 5 33.65 36.05 14.50
CA VAL A 5 34.98 35.94 13.87
C VAL A 5 35.82 37.13 14.28
N VAL A 6 36.89 36.92 15.05
CA VAL A 6 37.96 37.91 15.24
C VAL A 6 39.01 37.59 14.18
N GLY A 7 39.47 38.52 13.34
CA GLY A 7 40.27 38.11 12.17
C GLY A 7 41.03 39.19 11.42
N CYS A 8 41.28 38.97 10.12
CA CYS A 8 41.64 39.95 9.07
C CYS A 8 41.46 39.33 7.66
N ALA A 9 41.21 40.15 6.63
CA ALA A 9 41.10 39.74 5.21
C ALA A 9 41.94 40.67 4.30
N PRO A 10 42.16 40.40 2.99
CA PRO A 10 42.10 39.11 2.26
C PRO A 10 43.31 38.84 1.32
N LYS A 11 43.52 37.58 0.90
CA LYS A 11 43.62 37.11 -0.52
C LYS A 11 44.12 35.65 -0.65
N GLN A 12 43.50 34.96 -1.63
CA GLN A 12 43.88 33.76 -2.38
C GLN A 12 43.44 32.35 -1.93
N GLU A 13 42.89 31.65 -2.94
CA GLU A 13 42.43 30.25 -3.02
C GLU A 13 43.57 29.23 -2.90
N VAL A 14 43.32 28.08 -2.26
CA VAL A 14 43.99 26.80 -2.54
C VAL A 14 43.00 25.63 -2.33
N LEU A 15 43.12 24.62 -3.18
CA LEU A 15 42.24 23.48 -3.43
C LEU A 15 42.93 22.15 -3.00
N LEU A 16 42.12 21.11 -2.69
CA LEU A 16 42.38 19.64 -2.64
C LEU A 16 42.93 19.00 -1.33
N PRO A 17 42.81 17.66 -1.08
CA PRO A 17 42.10 16.57 -1.81
C PRO A 17 41.21 15.63 -0.95
N GLU A 18 40.52 14.69 -1.64
CA GLU A 18 39.78 13.54 -1.11
C GLU A 18 40.67 12.48 -0.42
N GLY A 19 40.08 11.72 0.53
CA GLY A 19 40.69 10.56 1.16
C GLY A 19 39.66 9.50 1.57
N THR A 20 39.70 8.34 0.90
CA THR A 20 38.93 7.12 1.20
C THR A 20 39.54 6.36 2.38
N ILE A 21 38.71 5.82 3.29
CA ILE A 21 39.14 4.90 4.35
C ILE A 21 38.40 3.56 4.22
N VAL A 22 39.17 2.48 4.13
CA VAL A 22 38.75 1.07 4.16
C VAL A 22 39.22 0.48 5.49
N PHE A 23 38.37 -0.24 6.22
CA PHE A 23 38.80 -1.22 7.23
C PHE A 23 37.95 -2.50 7.21
N ALA A 24 38.66 -3.61 7.35
CA ALA A 24 38.23 -4.99 7.23
C ALA A 24 37.61 -5.55 8.53
N LEU A 25 36.71 -6.52 8.39
CA LEU A 25 36.18 -7.35 9.47
C LEU A 25 36.45 -8.84 9.19
N ARG A 26 37.20 -9.50 10.10
CA ARG A 26 37.37 -10.96 10.11
C ARG A 26 36.31 -11.62 11.01
N ARG A 27 35.74 -12.72 10.47
CA ARG A 27 34.82 -13.70 11.05
C ARG A 27 35.33 -14.38 12.34
N ALA A 28 34.42 -14.87 13.18
CA ALA A 28 33.95 -16.29 13.24
C ALA A 28 33.13 -16.54 14.53
N MET A 29 31.93 -17.13 14.48
CA MET A 29 31.57 -18.56 14.72
C MET A 29 30.13 -18.53 15.31
N ARG A 30 29.19 -19.48 15.19
CA ARG A 30 29.17 -20.93 14.94
C ARG A 30 27.72 -21.31 14.54
N ALA A 31 27.57 -22.29 13.65
CA ALA A 31 26.29 -22.93 13.36
C ALA A 31 26.17 -24.24 14.16
N GLY A 32 25.05 -24.42 14.86
CA GLY A 32 24.68 -25.66 15.56
C GLY A 32 23.39 -26.22 14.98
N ARG A 33 23.47 -27.42 14.40
CA ARG A 33 22.37 -28.23 13.88
C ARG A 33 21.82 -29.09 15.03
N ASN A 34 20.50 -29.21 15.21
CA ASN A 34 19.91 -30.45 15.71
C ASN A 34 18.41 -30.64 15.38
N LYS A 35 18.03 -31.91 15.29
CA LYS A 35 16.78 -32.50 14.77
C LYS A 35 15.70 -32.71 15.84
N GLY A 36 14.44 -32.91 15.43
CA GLY A 36 13.60 -34.00 15.98
C GLY A 36 12.10 -33.73 16.27
N HIS A 37 11.23 -34.55 15.63
CA HIS A 37 9.90 -35.07 16.05
C HIS A 37 8.73 -34.04 16.19
N GLY A 38 7.47 -34.24 15.76
CA GLY A 38 6.66 -35.39 15.36
C GLY A 38 5.45 -35.54 16.30
N CYS A 39 4.20 -35.25 15.87
CA CYS A 39 2.97 -35.88 16.39
C CYS A 39 1.66 -35.51 15.63
N ARG A 40 0.70 -36.45 15.72
CA ARG A 40 -0.54 -36.73 14.96
C ARG A 40 -1.80 -35.89 15.33
N PRO A 41 -2.90 -35.98 14.54
CA PRO A 41 -4.11 -35.16 14.69
C PRO A 41 -5.14 -35.76 15.65
N GLY A 42 -5.86 -34.89 16.37
CA GLY A 42 -7.00 -35.23 17.23
C GLY A 42 -8.34 -34.85 16.58
N ASN A 43 -9.27 -35.80 16.60
CA ASN A 43 -10.64 -35.72 16.11
C ASN A 43 -11.48 -34.65 16.82
N GLY A 44 -12.32 -33.94 16.07
CA GLY A 44 -13.34 -33.04 16.60
C GLY A 44 -14.46 -32.84 15.58
N VAL A 45 -15.42 -33.76 15.59
CA VAL A 45 -16.70 -33.68 14.86
C VAL A 45 -17.53 -32.53 15.45
N SER A 46 -17.97 -31.59 14.59
CA SER A 46 -19.32 -30.96 14.60
C SER A 46 -19.26 -29.57 13.96
N ARG A 47 -19.71 -29.47 12.70
CA ARG A 47 -20.34 -28.28 12.04
C ARG A 47 -20.55 -28.45 10.53
N GLN A 48 -20.96 -29.63 10.06
CA GLN A 48 -21.20 -29.87 8.63
C GLN A 48 -22.53 -29.28 8.08
N ASN A 49 -23.37 -28.65 8.90
CA ASN A 49 -24.73 -28.28 8.48
C ASN A 49 -24.93 -26.83 7.98
N ALA A 50 -23.86 -26.01 7.89
CA ALA A 50 -23.93 -24.67 7.26
C ALA A 50 -23.28 -24.60 5.86
N VAL A 51 -22.57 -25.65 5.42
CA VAL A 51 -21.76 -25.65 4.19
C VAL A 51 -22.55 -26.11 2.95
N ASN A 52 -23.67 -26.83 3.14
CA ASN A 52 -24.38 -27.46 2.03
C ASN A 52 -25.37 -26.55 1.27
N ILE A 53 -25.82 -25.42 1.86
CA ILE A 53 -26.72 -24.48 1.16
C ILE A 53 -25.91 -23.53 0.25
N ARG A 54 -24.66 -23.20 0.61
CA ARG A 54 -23.77 -22.37 -0.22
C ARG A 54 -23.12 -23.11 -1.38
N ALA A 55 -22.94 -24.44 -1.34
CA ALA A 55 -22.26 -25.17 -2.42
C ALA A 55 -23.14 -25.48 -3.66
N GLN A 56 -24.47 -25.31 -3.56
CA GLN A 56 -25.40 -25.65 -4.65
C GLN A 56 -25.62 -24.52 -5.67
N SER A 57 -25.49 -23.24 -5.28
CA SER A 57 -25.60 -22.10 -6.21
C SER A 57 -24.42 -22.02 -7.17
N TRP A 58 -23.23 -22.47 -6.75
CA TRP A 58 -21.96 -22.36 -7.48
C TRP A 58 -21.77 -23.37 -8.61
N ARG A 59 -22.52 -24.48 -8.60
CA ARG A 59 -22.61 -25.43 -9.74
C ARG A 59 -23.05 -24.74 -11.04
N ARG A 60 -23.69 -23.57 -10.92
CA ARG A 60 -24.30 -22.82 -12.01
C ARG A 60 -23.37 -21.76 -12.60
N ILE A 61 -22.24 -21.47 -11.96
CA ILE A 61 -21.27 -20.45 -12.39
C ILE A 61 -20.27 -21.00 -13.41
N ALA A 62 -19.81 -22.24 -13.24
CA ALA A 62 -18.86 -22.86 -14.17
C ALA A 62 -19.43 -23.00 -15.60
N ALA A 63 -20.71 -23.37 -15.73
CA ALA A 63 -21.40 -23.45 -17.03
C ALA A 63 -21.55 -22.07 -17.72
N VAL A 64 -21.64 -21.00 -16.92
CA VAL A 64 -21.80 -19.62 -17.38
C VAL A 64 -20.48 -19.04 -17.83
N LEU A 65 -19.39 -19.27 -17.09
CA LEU A 65 -18.05 -18.85 -17.48
C LEU A 65 -17.55 -19.57 -18.74
N VAL A 66 -17.89 -20.85 -18.93
CA VAL A 66 -17.60 -21.59 -20.17
C VAL A 66 -18.44 -21.08 -21.35
N ALA A 67 -19.74 -20.78 -21.15
CA ALA A 67 -20.60 -20.21 -22.19
C ALA A 67 -20.23 -18.77 -22.56
N ILE A 68 -19.76 -17.97 -21.59
CA ILE A 68 -19.23 -16.62 -21.78
C ILE A 68 -17.90 -16.67 -22.53
N MET A 69 -16.97 -17.55 -22.16
CA MET A 69 -15.70 -17.68 -22.89
C MET A 69 -15.84 -18.26 -24.31
N PHE A 70 -16.83 -19.12 -24.56
CA PHE A 70 -17.12 -19.63 -25.92
C PHE A 70 -17.88 -18.63 -26.81
N SER A 71 -18.61 -17.67 -26.22
CA SER A 71 -19.33 -16.63 -26.98
C SER A 71 -18.57 -15.31 -27.08
N MET A 72 -17.63 -15.04 -26.17
CA MET A 72 -16.78 -13.86 -26.17
C MET A 72 -15.42 -14.17 -26.82
N GLY A 73 -15.40 -14.17 -28.15
CA GLY A 73 -14.23 -13.73 -28.91
C GLY A 73 -13.97 -12.22 -28.77
N PHE A 74 -14.25 -11.65 -27.60
CA PHE A 74 -14.12 -10.23 -27.33
C PHE A 74 -12.91 -10.04 -26.43
N VAL A 75 -11.83 -9.57 -27.05
CA VAL A 75 -10.91 -8.63 -26.43
C VAL A 75 -11.78 -7.65 -25.65
N LEU A 76 -11.79 -7.73 -24.31
CA LEU A 76 -12.12 -6.56 -23.51
C LEU A 76 -11.18 -5.48 -24.03
N ALA A 77 -11.71 -4.57 -24.84
CA ALA A 77 -10.94 -3.41 -25.25
C ALA A 77 -10.35 -2.84 -23.95
N PRO A 78 -9.05 -2.51 -23.92
CA PRO A 78 -8.48 -1.87 -22.73
C PRO A 78 -9.43 -0.73 -22.40
N GLN A 79 -9.99 -0.73 -21.19
CA GLN A 79 -10.97 0.28 -20.81
C GLN A 79 -10.28 1.63 -21.01
N SER A 80 -10.58 2.26 -22.14
CA SER A 80 -9.92 3.45 -22.59
C SER A 80 -10.35 4.53 -21.63
N ALA A 81 -9.37 5.01 -20.85
CA ALA A 81 -9.38 6.23 -20.07
C ALA A 81 -10.76 6.60 -19.50
N PHE A 82 -10.93 6.37 -18.19
CA PHE A 82 -11.92 7.13 -17.43
C PHE A 82 -11.84 8.59 -17.87
N ALA A 83 -12.96 9.13 -18.37
CA ALA A 83 -13.08 10.55 -18.58
C ALA A 83 -12.68 11.22 -17.27
N ALA A 84 -11.70 12.12 -17.32
CA ALA A 84 -11.29 12.89 -16.17
C ALA A 84 -12.55 13.53 -15.59
N ILE A 85 -13.02 13.01 -14.46
CA ILE A 85 -14.15 13.60 -13.78
C ILE A 85 -13.59 14.88 -13.20
N GLY A 86 -13.93 16.01 -13.83
CA GLY A 86 -13.68 17.32 -13.25
C GLY A 86 -14.23 17.31 -11.84
N SER A 87 -13.35 17.45 -10.86
CA SER A 87 -13.72 17.61 -9.47
C SER A 87 -14.63 18.83 -9.37
N ALA A 88 -15.94 18.61 -9.23
CA ALA A 88 -16.78 19.62 -8.62
C ALA A 88 -16.19 19.83 -7.22
N ALA A 89 -15.60 21.00 -6.99
CA ALA A 89 -14.99 21.35 -5.72
C ALA A 89 -16.05 21.23 -4.63
N LYS A 90 -16.04 20.11 -3.90
CA LYS A 90 -16.68 20.03 -2.58
C LYS A 90 -15.99 21.09 -1.71
N PRO A 91 -16.73 21.82 -0.85
CA PRO A 91 -16.11 22.74 0.08
C PRO A 91 -15.00 22.00 0.83
N SER A 92 -13.80 22.60 0.86
CA SER A 92 -12.65 22.02 1.55
C SER A 92 -13.09 21.61 2.96
N PRO A 93 -12.98 20.33 3.33
CA PRO A 93 -13.25 19.91 4.69
C PRO A 93 -12.33 20.70 5.62
N ALA A 94 -12.88 21.16 6.75
CA ALA A 94 -12.09 21.88 7.74
C ALA A 94 -10.92 20.99 8.18
N VAL A 95 -9.70 21.53 8.13
CA VAL A 95 -8.50 20.84 8.59
C VAL A 95 -8.65 20.57 10.09
N VAL A 96 -8.56 19.30 10.48
CA VAL A 96 -8.60 18.88 11.88
C VAL A 96 -7.30 19.34 12.56
N PRO A 97 -7.32 19.78 13.84
CA PRO A 97 -6.09 20.11 14.56
C PRO A 97 -5.05 18.98 14.45
N ARG A 98 -3.79 19.31 14.14
CA ARG A 98 -2.73 18.31 13.86
C ARG A 98 -2.59 17.23 14.93
N GLY A 99 -2.91 17.53 16.19
CA GLY A 99 -2.85 16.58 17.31
C GLY A 99 -3.89 15.45 17.27
N ASP A 100 -4.96 15.60 16.48
CA ASP A 100 -6.04 14.61 16.42
C ASP A 100 -5.91 13.65 15.24
N CYS A 101 -5.09 13.99 14.23
CA CYS A 101 -4.84 13.14 13.08
C CYS A 101 -4.08 11.86 13.45
N PRO A 102 -4.50 10.68 12.98
CA PRO A 102 -3.68 9.47 13.07
C PRO A 102 -2.41 9.62 12.23
N ALA A 103 -1.33 8.98 12.67
CA ALA A 103 -0.09 8.89 11.90
C ALA A 103 -0.27 8.00 10.66
N VAL A 104 -1.14 6.97 10.78
CA VAL A 104 -1.45 6.03 9.70
C VAL A 104 -2.96 5.88 9.54
N ILE A 105 -3.44 6.00 8.31
CA ILE A 105 -4.81 5.67 7.95
C ILE A 105 -4.77 4.41 7.08
N PHE A 106 -5.49 3.37 7.53
CA PHE A 106 -5.66 2.13 6.78
C PHE A 106 -6.97 2.20 6.01
N ILE A 107 -6.91 2.34 4.69
CA ILE A 107 -8.11 2.41 3.83
C ILE A 107 -8.34 1.03 3.22
N GLY A 108 -9.47 0.41 3.54
CA GLY A 108 -9.78 -0.97 3.15
C GLY A 108 -11.05 -1.13 2.32
N ALA A 109 -10.96 -1.83 1.19
CA ALA A 109 -12.11 -2.27 0.41
C ALA A 109 -12.35 -3.78 0.60
N ARG A 110 -13.50 -4.11 1.20
CA ARG A 110 -13.92 -5.49 1.50
C ARG A 110 -14.18 -6.34 0.24
N GLY A 111 -14.36 -7.65 0.40
CA GLY A 111 -14.64 -8.58 -0.69
C GLY A 111 -16.11 -8.62 -1.13
N SER A 112 -16.37 -9.28 -2.26
CA SER A 112 -17.71 -9.48 -2.80
C SER A 112 -18.63 -10.20 -1.82
N GLY A 113 -19.78 -9.60 -1.51
CA GLY A 113 -20.80 -10.16 -0.62
C GLY A 113 -20.48 -10.01 0.86
N GLU A 114 -19.35 -9.40 1.22
CA GLU A 114 -19.01 -9.09 2.60
C GLU A 114 -19.87 -7.93 3.11
N LYS A 115 -20.23 -8.03 4.39
CA LYS A 115 -21.06 -7.04 5.05
C LYS A 115 -20.18 -5.97 5.68
N ASP A 116 -20.66 -4.74 5.64
CA ASP A 116 -20.10 -3.65 6.43
C ASP A 116 -20.49 -3.84 7.89
N LEU A 117 -19.66 -4.58 8.63
CA LEU A 117 -19.89 -4.91 10.04
C LEU A 117 -19.00 -4.06 10.94
N ALA A 118 -19.61 -3.38 11.90
CA ALA A 118 -18.88 -2.59 12.90
C ALA A 118 -17.85 -3.42 13.69
N ALA A 119 -18.12 -4.71 13.92
CA ALA A 119 -17.19 -5.63 14.59
C ALA A 119 -15.87 -5.87 13.83
N GLU A 120 -15.86 -5.57 12.53
CA GLU A 120 -14.72 -5.72 11.62
C GLU A 120 -14.25 -4.36 11.09
N SER A 121 -14.65 -3.27 11.76
CA SER A 121 -14.41 -1.88 11.32
C SER A 121 -14.90 -1.61 9.88
N GLY A 122 -15.87 -2.38 9.39
CA GLY A 122 -16.36 -2.33 8.01
C GLY A 122 -15.40 -2.86 6.94
N LEU A 123 -14.23 -3.38 7.34
CA LEU A 123 -13.16 -3.80 6.43
C LEU A 123 -13.39 -5.18 5.80
N GLY A 124 -14.29 -5.99 6.38
CA GLY A 124 -14.36 -7.43 6.12
C GLY A 124 -13.34 -8.21 6.96
N PRO A 125 -13.51 -9.53 7.10
CA PRO A 125 -12.73 -10.33 8.04
C PRO A 125 -11.23 -10.41 7.69
N GLU A 126 -10.87 -10.59 6.42
CA GLU A 126 -9.48 -10.69 5.95
C GLU A 126 -8.71 -9.39 6.20
N LEU A 127 -9.28 -8.26 5.80
CA LEU A 127 -8.64 -6.96 5.99
C LEU A 127 -8.66 -6.52 7.45
N ASN A 128 -9.69 -6.90 8.21
CA ASN A 128 -9.70 -6.64 9.65
C ASN A 128 -8.57 -7.43 10.34
N ASP A 129 -8.32 -8.69 10.00
CA ASP A 129 -7.19 -9.45 10.58
C ASP A 129 -5.84 -8.78 10.26
N LEU A 130 -5.65 -8.33 9.01
CA LEU A 130 -4.47 -7.55 8.60
C LEU A 130 -4.31 -6.27 9.43
N TYR A 131 -5.38 -5.48 9.51
CA TYR A 131 -5.40 -4.20 10.23
C TYR A 131 -5.14 -4.41 11.72
N GLN A 132 -5.82 -5.37 12.37
CA GLN A 132 -5.69 -5.62 13.79
C GLN A 132 -4.27 -6.06 14.15
N GLN A 133 -3.64 -6.91 13.33
CA GLN A 133 -2.25 -7.31 13.57
C GLN A 133 -1.29 -6.13 13.40
N MET A 134 -1.46 -5.32 12.35
CA MET A 134 -0.65 -4.11 12.16
C MET A 134 -0.85 -3.11 13.33
N ALA A 135 -2.09 -2.83 13.70
CA ALA A 135 -2.43 -1.90 14.78
C ALA A 135 -1.88 -2.37 16.13
N LYS A 136 -1.92 -3.68 16.40
CA LYS A 136 -1.32 -4.29 17.58
C LYS A 136 0.19 -4.05 17.64
N ASP A 137 0.91 -4.24 16.53
CA ASP A 137 2.38 -4.09 16.50
C ASP A 137 2.83 -2.62 16.57
N LEU A 138 1.94 -1.69 16.18
CA LEU A 138 2.11 -0.24 16.25
C LEU A 138 1.59 0.39 17.55
N SER A 139 0.88 -0.39 18.38
CA SER A 139 0.24 0.09 19.61
C SER A 139 1.26 0.79 20.53
N GLY A 140 0.89 1.99 20.99
CA GLY A 140 1.74 2.83 21.83
C GLY A 140 2.90 3.54 21.11
N LYS A 141 3.07 3.33 19.80
CA LYS A 141 4.13 3.95 18.98
C LYS A 141 3.56 4.89 17.92
N LEU A 142 2.55 4.45 17.18
CA LEU A 142 1.87 5.24 16.15
C LEU A 142 0.36 5.13 16.33
N LYS A 143 -0.35 6.26 16.26
CA LYS A 143 -1.81 6.27 16.18
C LYS A 143 -2.22 5.80 14.80
N VAL A 144 -2.95 4.69 14.72
CA VAL A 144 -3.52 4.16 13.48
C VAL A 144 -5.04 4.20 13.52
N SER A 145 -5.68 4.36 12.36
CA SER A 145 -7.14 4.35 12.26
C SER A 145 -7.59 3.62 11.00
N PRO A 146 -8.65 2.78 11.09
CA PRO A 146 -9.22 2.13 9.92
C PRO A 146 -10.23 3.07 9.24
N HIS A 147 -10.31 2.98 7.92
CA HIS A 147 -11.33 3.63 7.10
C HIS A 147 -11.83 2.59 6.08
N SER A 148 -13.06 2.11 6.25
CA SER A 148 -13.68 1.21 5.29
C SER A 148 -14.22 1.99 4.10
N VAL A 149 -13.93 1.51 2.90
CA VAL A 149 -14.55 2.00 1.67
C VAL A 149 -16.02 1.57 1.70
N VAL A 150 -16.93 2.54 1.74
CA VAL A 150 -18.38 2.30 1.77
C VAL A 150 -18.90 2.20 0.34
N TYR A 151 -19.06 0.98 -0.16
CA TYR A 151 -19.57 0.68 -1.49
C TYR A 151 -20.43 -0.58 -1.49
N ALA A 152 -21.08 -0.93 -2.61
CA ALA A 152 -21.99 -2.07 -2.66
C ALA A 152 -21.35 -3.42 -2.29
N ALA A 153 -20.08 -3.64 -2.65
CA ALA A 153 -19.40 -4.93 -2.54
C ALA A 153 -20.28 -6.09 -3.05
N ALA A 154 -20.82 -5.95 -4.27
CA ALA A 154 -21.84 -6.86 -4.80
C ALA A 154 -21.37 -8.32 -4.74
N SER A 155 -22.20 -9.19 -4.16
CA SER A 155 -21.95 -10.63 -4.13
C SER A 155 -21.78 -11.15 -5.55
N VAL A 156 -20.78 -12.00 -5.75
CA VAL A 156 -20.62 -12.87 -6.93
C VAL A 156 -21.85 -13.72 -7.25
N ASP A 157 -22.81 -13.86 -6.33
CA ASP A 157 -24.12 -14.43 -6.63
C ASP A 157 -24.87 -13.65 -7.72
N VAL A 158 -24.61 -12.33 -7.88
CA VAL A 158 -25.17 -11.55 -8.99
C VAL A 158 -24.65 -12.01 -10.34
N LEU A 159 -23.54 -12.75 -10.40
CA LEU A 159 -23.01 -13.35 -11.63
C LEU A 159 -23.61 -14.75 -11.91
N THR A 160 -24.35 -15.31 -10.94
CA THR A 160 -24.98 -16.63 -11.09
C THR A 160 -26.27 -16.54 -11.90
N LEU A 161 -26.46 -17.48 -12.84
CA LEU A 161 -27.75 -17.67 -13.47
C LEU A 161 -28.72 -18.41 -12.55
N SER A 162 -29.96 -17.95 -12.50
CA SER A 162 -31.10 -18.69 -11.95
C SER A 162 -31.36 -19.98 -12.76
N LYS A 163 -32.17 -20.90 -12.20
CA LYS A 163 -32.58 -22.12 -12.93
C LYS A 163 -33.34 -21.78 -14.22
N ASN A 164 -34.15 -20.72 -14.18
CA ASN A 164 -34.94 -20.31 -15.33
C ASN A 164 -34.03 -19.77 -16.43
N GLU A 165 -33.06 -18.92 -16.09
CA GLU A 165 -32.10 -18.40 -17.06
C GLU A 165 -31.21 -19.50 -17.64
N GLN A 166 -30.85 -20.51 -16.86
CA GLN A 166 -30.15 -21.70 -17.38
C GLN A 166 -31.01 -22.47 -18.39
N ASN A 167 -32.30 -22.67 -18.09
CA ASN A 167 -33.21 -23.34 -19.02
C ASN A 167 -33.39 -22.54 -20.31
N VAL A 168 -33.48 -21.20 -20.19
CA VAL A 168 -33.53 -20.29 -21.35
C VAL A 168 -32.24 -20.40 -22.17
N LEU A 169 -31.07 -20.30 -21.54
CA LEU A 169 -29.79 -20.46 -22.24
C LEU A 169 -29.68 -21.83 -22.92
N ALA A 170 -30.00 -22.91 -22.21
CA ALA A 170 -29.97 -24.27 -22.75
C ALA A 170 -30.93 -24.45 -23.94
N ALA A 171 -32.09 -23.80 -23.91
CA ALA A 171 -33.02 -23.79 -25.03
C ALA A 171 -32.50 -22.97 -26.22
N LEU A 172 -31.69 -21.94 -26.00
CA LEU A 172 -31.14 -21.08 -27.07
C LEU A 172 -29.89 -21.66 -27.74
N LEU A 173 -29.10 -22.49 -27.04
CA LEU A 173 -27.86 -23.10 -27.56
C LEU A 173 -28.03 -23.83 -28.90
N PRO A 174 -29.08 -24.65 -29.14
CA PRO A 174 -29.28 -25.35 -30.42
C PRO A 174 -29.61 -24.41 -31.59
N PHE A 175 -30.12 -23.20 -31.32
CA PHE A 175 -30.57 -22.25 -32.35
C PHE A 175 -29.48 -21.25 -32.79
N GLY A 176 -28.26 -21.37 -32.26
CA GLY A 176 -27.10 -20.60 -32.70
C GLY A 176 -27.13 -19.10 -32.34
N GLY A 177 -26.43 -18.31 -33.17
CA GLY A 177 -25.91 -16.99 -32.83
C GLY A 177 -26.93 -15.98 -32.27
N ALA A 178 -28.06 -15.75 -32.93
CA ALA A 178 -28.95 -14.63 -32.55
C ALA A 178 -29.60 -14.81 -31.16
N GLY A 179 -30.02 -16.03 -30.82
CA GLY A 179 -30.59 -16.34 -29.50
C GLY A 179 -29.54 -16.25 -28.40
N VAL A 180 -28.36 -16.80 -28.63
CA VAL A 180 -27.23 -16.72 -27.70
C VAL A 180 -26.76 -15.27 -27.52
N THR A 181 -26.70 -14.46 -28.59
CA THR A 181 -26.36 -13.04 -28.52
C THR A 181 -27.35 -12.25 -27.66
N ALA A 182 -28.66 -12.47 -27.84
CA ALA A 182 -29.67 -11.80 -27.01
C ALA A 182 -29.54 -12.17 -25.53
N PHE A 183 -29.27 -13.45 -25.24
CA PHE A 183 -28.98 -13.90 -23.88
C PHE A 183 -27.70 -13.29 -23.31
N THR A 184 -26.64 -13.15 -24.11
CA THR A 184 -25.39 -12.50 -23.69
C THR A 184 -25.63 -11.02 -23.35
N VAL A 185 -26.40 -10.29 -24.17
CA VAL A 185 -26.75 -8.88 -23.86
C VAL A 185 -27.57 -8.79 -22.58
N TYR A 186 -28.53 -9.70 -22.37
CA TYR A 186 -29.27 -9.81 -21.11
C TYR A 186 -28.32 -10.09 -19.94
N TYR A 187 -27.42 -11.07 -20.07
CA TYR A 187 -26.48 -11.43 -19.02
C TYR A 187 -25.57 -10.27 -18.64
N VAL A 188 -25.01 -9.57 -19.63
CA VAL A 188 -24.17 -8.39 -19.41
C VAL A 188 -24.95 -7.37 -18.60
N LYS A 189 -26.16 -7.00 -19.03
CA LYS A 189 -26.96 -5.95 -18.38
C LYS A 189 -27.42 -6.29 -16.96
N TYR A 190 -27.85 -7.52 -16.72
CA TYR A 190 -28.53 -7.90 -15.47
C TYR A 190 -27.62 -8.61 -14.46
N HIS A 191 -26.42 -9.04 -14.87
CA HIS A 191 -25.46 -9.72 -14.00
C HIS A 191 -24.11 -9.01 -13.98
N LEU A 192 -23.46 -8.89 -15.14
CA LEU A 192 -22.09 -8.38 -15.22
C LEU A 192 -22.02 -6.88 -14.88
N ASP A 193 -22.92 -6.06 -15.44
CA ASP A 193 -22.96 -4.61 -15.23
C ASP A 193 -23.18 -4.26 -13.76
N LEU A 194 -23.97 -5.05 -13.02
CA LEU A 194 -24.16 -4.86 -11.58
C LEU A 194 -22.87 -5.09 -10.80
N TYR A 195 -22.14 -6.16 -11.14
CA TYR A 195 -20.87 -6.48 -10.53
C TYR A 195 -19.80 -5.43 -10.87
N LEU A 196 -19.72 -5.02 -12.13
CA LEU A 196 -18.79 -3.97 -12.58
C LEU A 196 -19.15 -2.60 -12.01
N ALA A 197 -20.44 -2.27 -11.88
CA ALA A 197 -20.89 -1.03 -11.23
C ALA A 197 -20.45 -0.98 -9.77
N SER A 198 -20.51 -2.11 -9.05
CA SER A 198 -19.96 -2.22 -7.68
C SER A 198 -18.47 -1.91 -7.64
N ILE A 199 -17.66 -2.48 -8.55
CA ILE A 199 -16.22 -2.19 -8.63
C ILE A 199 -15.98 -0.70 -8.92
N ASN A 200 -16.70 -0.13 -9.89
CA ASN A 200 -16.57 1.28 -10.27
C ASN A 200 -16.97 2.24 -9.14
N GLU A 201 -18.03 1.91 -8.39
CA GLU A 201 -18.40 2.63 -7.18
C GLU A 201 -17.29 2.56 -6.14
N GLY A 202 -16.78 1.35 -5.86
CA GLY A 202 -15.68 1.15 -4.91
C GLY A 202 -14.43 1.95 -5.28
N LEU A 203 -14.02 1.94 -6.54
CA LEU A 203 -12.89 2.73 -7.06
C LEU A 203 -13.09 4.23 -6.87
N LYS A 204 -14.29 4.73 -7.20
CA LYS A 204 -14.64 6.14 -7.03
C LYS A 204 -14.60 6.55 -5.56
N VAL A 205 -15.20 5.75 -4.69
CA VAL A 205 -15.27 6.02 -3.24
C VAL A 205 -13.87 5.94 -2.62
N ALA A 206 -13.12 4.87 -2.88
CA ALA A 206 -11.76 4.71 -2.35
C ALA A 206 -10.82 5.86 -2.76
N THR A 207 -10.92 6.33 -4.01
CA THR A 207 -10.12 7.48 -4.48
C THR A 207 -10.54 8.78 -3.77
N ALA A 208 -11.84 8.96 -3.55
CA ALA A 208 -12.37 10.12 -2.84
C ALA A 208 -11.97 10.10 -1.35
N ASP A 209 -12.04 8.95 -0.70
CA ASP A 209 -11.66 8.74 0.70
C ASP A 209 -10.18 9.02 0.91
N LEU A 210 -9.30 8.44 0.08
CA LEU A 210 -7.86 8.71 0.12
C LEU A 210 -7.56 10.20 -0.06
N SER A 211 -8.21 10.86 -1.01
CA SER A 211 -8.01 12.29 -1.26
C SER A 211 -8.53 13.16 -0.11
N ALA A 212 -9.68 12.80 0.47
CA ALA A 212 -10.29 13.53 1.58
C ALA A 212 -9.44 13.38 2.84
N ASP A 213 -9.04 12.16 3.20
CA ASP A 213 -8.18 11.90 4.35
C ASP A 213 -6.82 12.57 4.21
N ALA A 214 -6.25 12.59 3.00
CA ALA A 214 -4.98 13.27 2.72
C ALA A 214 -5.08 14.78 2.89
N ALA A 215 -6.24 15.38 2.58
CA ALA A 215 -6.50 16.80 2.76
C ALA A 215 -6.75 17.15 4.23
N VAL A 216 -7.49 16.30 4.96
CA VAL A 216 -7.81 16.50 6.39
C VAL A 216 -6.57 16.29 7.27
N CYS A 217 -5.77 15.27 6.98
CA CYS A 217 -4.58 14.90 7.74
C CYS A 217 -3.33 14.94 6.86
N PRO A 218 -2.70 16.12 6.67
CA PRO A 218 -1.63 16.31 5.68
C PRO A 218 -0.35 15.50 5.95
N ASP A 219 -0.08 15.14 7.21
CA ASP A 219 1.10 14.37 7.62
C ASP A 219 0.84 12.84 7.67
N ALA A 220 -0.41 12.38 7.54
CA ALA A 220 -0.74 10.97 7.64
C ALA A 220 -0.14 10.14 6.49
N ARG A 221 0.30 8.91 6.79
CA ARG A 221 0.65 7.90 5.78
C ARG A 221 -0.52 6.97 5.55
N PHE A 222 -0.58 6.39 4.36
CA PHE A 222 -1.65 5.49 3.98
C PHE A 222 -1.16 4.06 3.83
N VAL A 223 -1.97 3.13 4.34
CA VAL A 223 -1.91 1.73 3.96
C VAL A 223 -3.22 1.41 3.26
N LEU A 224 -3.13 0.91 2.03
CA LEU A 224 -4.30 0.47 1.27
C LEU A 224 -4.46 -1.05 1.42
N GLY A 225 -5.68 -1.53 1.52
CA GLY A 225 -6.00 -2.95 1.60
C GLY A 225 -7.20 -3.29 0.75
N GLY A 226 -7.13 -4.37 0.01
CA GLY A 226 -8.24 -4.89 -0.76
C GLY A 226 -8.28 -6.41 -0.74
N TYR A 227 -9.46 -6.99 -0.65
CA TYR A 227 -9.67 -8.43 -0.79
C TYR A 227 -10.61 -8.74 -1.96
N SER A 228 -10.23 -9.67 -2.84
CA SER A 228 -11.06 -10.14 -3.95
C SER A 228 -11.51 -8.97 -4.86
N GLN A 229 -12.80 -8.64 -4.89
CA GLN A 229 -13.30 -7.44 -5.58
C GLN A 229 -12.68 -6.13 -5.05
N GLY A 230 -12.48 -6.02 -3.74
CA GLY A 230 -11.80 -4.87 -3.15
C GLY A 230 -10.31 -4.80 -3.48
N ALA A 231 -9.65 -5.93 -3.74
CA ALA A 231 -8.28 -5.95 -4.25
C ALA A 231 -8.22 -5.33 -5.65
N LEU A 232 -9.18 -5.67 -6.51
CA LEU A 232 -9.31 -5.03 -7.82
C LEU A 232 -9.58 -3.52 -7.70
N VAL A 233 -10.42 -3.09 -6.76
CA VAL A 233 -10.64 -1.65 -6.47
C VAL A 233 -9.33 -0.93 -6.15
N MET A 234 -8.51 -1.50 -5.26
CA MET A 234 -7.23 -0.88 -4.87
C MET A 234 -6.17 -0.97 -5.98
N HIS A 235 -6.16 -2.05 -6.76
CA HIS A 235 -5.29 -2.19 -7.93
C HIS A 235 -5.58 -1.07 -8.94
N GLU A 236 -6.84 -0.90 -9.34
CA GLU A 236 -7.26 0.12 -10.31
C GLU A 236 -7.06 1.54 -9.76
N LEU A 237 -7.20 1.75 -8.45
CA LEU A 237 -6.88 3.02 -7.79
C LEU A 237 -5.40 3.38 -8.01
N LEU A 238 -4.48 2.43 -7.78
CA LEU A 238 -3.05 2.67 -7.99
C LEU A 238 -2.73 2.99 -9.46
N LEU A 239 -3.32 2.25 -10.40
CA LEU A 239 -3.16 2.51 -11.84
C LEU A 239 -3.66 3.91 -12.22
N ASN A 240 -4.84 4.31 -11.73
CA ASN A 240 -5.40 5.64 -12.00
C ASN A 240 -4.53 6.76 -11.41
N LEU A 241 -4.05 6.61 -10.17
CA LEU A 241 -3.12 7.57 -9.58
C LEU A 241 -1.82 7.66 -10.39
N SER A 242 -1.26 6.52 -10.81
CA SER A 242 -0.04 6.49 -11.61
C SER A 242 -0.23 7.16 -12.97
N ASP A 243 -1.33 6.87 -13.67
CA ASP A 243 -1.63 7.49 -14.96
C ASP A 243 -1.81 9.00 -14.86
N ASN A 244 -2.50 9.47 -13.84
CA ASN A 244 -2.68 10.89 -13.60
C ASN A 244 -1.36 11.56 -13.20
N ALA A 245 -0.57 10.91 -12.35
CA ALA A 245 0.76 11.38 -11.98
C ALA A 245 1.70 11.51 -13.19
N ASN A 246 1.66 10.54 -14.11
CA ASN A 246 2.42 10.53 -15.36
C ASN A 246 1.96 11.63 -16.33
N LYS A 247 0.68 12.04 -16.25
CA LYS A 247 0.13 13.20 -16.97
C LYS A 247 0.44 14.54 -16.30
N GLY A 248 1.18 14.55 -15.18
CA GLY A 248 1.60 15.75 -14.47
C GLY A 248 0.67 16.19 -13.34
N ASP A 249 -0.30 15.37 -12.92
CA ASP A 249 -1.16 15.71 -11.78
C ASP A 249 -0.39 15.65 -10.45
N ALA A 250 -0.12 16.82 -9.88
CA ALA A 250 0.66 16.96 -8.66
C ALA A 250 -0.03 16.32 -7.44
N ALA A 251 -1.37 16.29 -7.42
CA ALA A 251 -2.14 15.67 -6.34
C ALA A 251 -1.93 14.15 -6.33
N SER A 252 -2.06 13.49 -7.48
CA SER A 252 -1.82 12.05 -7.61
C SER A 252 -0.37 11.68 -7.29
N GLN A 253 0.61 12.49 -7.72
CA GLN A 253 2.01 12.30 -7.34
C GLN A 253 2.22 12.39 -5.82
N ALA A 254 1.55 13.35 -5.15
CA ALA A 254 1.64 13.51 -3.70
C ALA A 254 0.97 12.34 -2.95
N LEU A 255 -0.19 11.88 -3.42
CA LEU A 255 -0.88 10.72 -2.87
C LEU A 255 -0.02 9.45 -2.97
N LEU A 256 0.53 9.15 -4.15
CA LEU A 256 1.41 8.00 -4.35
C LEU A 256 2.60 7.99 -3.40
N ARG A 257 3.24 9.15 -3.16
CA ARG A 257 4.35 9.26 -2.20
C ARG A 257 3.94 9.00 -0.75
N ARG A 258 2.66 9.16 -0.41
CA ARG A 258 2.09 8.98 0.95
C ARG A 258 1.56 7.58 1.22
N ILE A 259 1.41 6.76 0.18
CA ILE A 259 1.07 5.33 0.33
C ILE A 259 2.34 4.59 0.72
N THR A 260 2.38 4.10 1.97
CA THR A 260 3.50 3.29 2.48
C THR A 260 3.39 1.84 2.02
N ALA A 261 2.18 1.29 1.97
CA ALA A 261 1.94 -0.08 1.52
C ALA A 261 0.56 -0.22 0.88
N THR A 262 0.44 -1.13 -0.07
CA THR A 262 -0.85 -1.62 -0.59
C THR A 262 -0.88 -3.14 -0.49
N VAL A 263 -1.94 -3.70 0.07
CA VAL A 263 -2.11 -5.17 0.21
C VAL A 263 -3.28 -5.61 -0.65
N LEU A 264 -2.99 -6.49 -1.60
CA LEU A 264 -3.96 -7.05 -2.54
C LEU A 264 -4.11 -8.54 -2.24
N ILE A 265 -5.18 -8.90 -1.55
CA ILE A 265 -5.49 -10.27 -1.17
C ILE A 265 -6.40 -10.87 -2.23
N ALA A 266 -5.96 -11.97 -2.86
CA ALA A 266 -6.69 -12.66 -3.91
C ALA A 266 -7.12 -11.73 -5.07
N ASP A 267 -6.16 -10.97 -5.62
CA ASP A 267 -6.41 -9.97 -6.66
C ASP A 267 -6.81 -10.58 -8.03
N PRO A 268 -8.01 -10.26 -8.56
CA PRO A 268 -8.39 -10.64 -9.92
C PRO A 268 -7.45 -10.09 -11.01
N ALA A 269 -6.82 -8.94 -10.77
CA ALA A 269 -5.91 -8.26 -11.70
C ALA A 269 -4.43 -8.66 -11.54
N LYS A 270 -4.12 -9.64 -10.68
CA LYS A 270 -2.75 -10.17 -10.55
C LYS A 270 -2.20 -10.58 -11.91
N LYS A 271 -1.04 -10.04 -12.30
CA LYS A 271 -0.35 -10.43 -13.54
C LYS A 271 0.53 -11.66 -13.33
N SER A 272 0.63 -12.48 -14.36
CA SER A 272 1.65 -13.53 -14.42
C SER A 272 3.04 -12.89 -14.34
N ASN A 273 3.88 -13.41 -13.45
CA ASN A 273 5.17 -12.84 -13.06
C ASN A 273 5.06 -11.39 -12.56
N THR A 274 4.07 -11.12 -11.70
CA THR A 274 3.89 -9.80 -11.09
C THR A 274 5.19 -9.26 -10.51
N ALA A 275 5.42 -7.97 -10.70
CA ALA A 275 6.50 -7.21 -10.08
C ALA A 275 6.20 -6.87 -8.61
N ALA A 276 4.93 -6.96 -8.18
CA ALA A 276 4.56 -6.81 -6.78
C ALA A 276 5.31 -7.81 -5.89
N MET A 277 5.44 -7.48 -4.60
CA MET A 277 5.99 -8.42 -3.64
C MET A 277 5.02 -9.59 -3.48
N HIS A 278 5.38 -10.74 -4.05
CA HIS A 278 4.56 -11.95 -4.05
C HIS A 278 4.63 -12.69 -2.71
N PHE A 279 3.46 -13.00 -2.15
CA PHE A 279 3.28 -13.78 -0.94
C PHE A 279 2.19 -14.84 -1.15
N GLY A 280 2.30 -15.93 -0.39
CA GLY A 280 1.36 -17.06 -0.44
C GLY A 280 1.97 -18.26 -1.14
N THR A 281 1.14 -19.25 -1.45
CA THR A 281 1.59 -20.54 -2.01
C THR A 281 1.44 -20.64 -3.53
N ALA A 282 0.77 -19.69 -4.19
CA ALA A 282 0.66 -19.68 -5.65
C ALA A 282 2.04 -19.47 -6.31
N PRO A 283 2.31 -20.06 -7.48
CA PRO A 283 3.53 -19.79 -8.22
C PRO A 283 3.55 -18.36 -8.78
N LEU A 284 4.73 -17.80 -9.07
CA LEU A 284 4.83 -16.48 -9.71
C LEU A 284 4.14 -16.41 -11.08
N SER A 285 4.06 -17.54 -11.78
CA SER A 285 3.36 -17.66 -13.06
C SER A 285 1.83 -17.56 -12.94
N ALA A 286 1.28 -17.66 -11.73
CA ALA A 286 -0.15 -17.51 -11.46
C ALA A 286 -0.63 -16.13 -11.91
N GLN A 287 -1.87 -16.08 -12.39
CA GLN A 287 -2.51 -14.83 -12.78
C GLN A 287 -3.98 -14.84 -12.38
N GLY A 288 -4.51 -13.66 -12.10
CA GLY A 288 -5.90 -13.51 -11.72
C GLY A 288 -6.87 -13.65 -12.90
N ILE A 289 -8.14 -13.87 -12.57
CA ILE A 289 -9.21 -14.09 -13.55
C ILE A 289 -9.39 -12.89 -14.50
N LYS A 290 -9.27 -11.65 -14.02
CA LYS A 290 -9.35 -10.45 -14.89
C LYS A 290 -8.16 -10.43 -15.84
N SER A 291 -6.95 -10.68 -15.34
CA SER A 291 -5.73 -10.74 -16.15
C SER A 291 -5.75 -11.83 -17.20
N PHE A 292 -6.39 -12.97 -16.91
CA PHE A 292 -6.57 -14.05 -17.87
C PHE A 292 -7.55 -13.65 -18.99
N LEU A 293 -8.66 -13.00 -18.63
CA LEU A 293 -9.73 -12.63 -19.56
C LEU A 293 -9.43 -11.34 -20.34
N THR A 294 -8.51 -10.51 -19.85
CA THR A 294 -8.21 -9.19 -20.42
C THR A 294 -6.77 -9.13 -20.89
N ALA A 295 -6.58 -9.08 -22.21
CA ALA A 295 -5.26 -8.91 -22.81
C ALA A 295 -4.77 -7.46 -22.63
N GLY A 296 -3.48 -7.28 -22.30
CA GLY A 296 -2.85 -5.97 -22.22
C GLY A 296 -2.98 -5.23 -20.89
N ASP A 297 -3.66 -5.81 -19.89
CA ASP A 297 -3.69 -5.23 -18.54
C ASP A 297 -2.28 -5.08 -17.96
N ARG A 298 -2.04 -3.94 -17.33
CA ARG A 298 -0.77 -3.62 -16.65
C ARG A 298 -0.76 -4.19 -15.25
N ASP A 299 0.45 -4.38 -14.74
CA ASP A 299 0.67 -4.70 -13.34
C ASP A 299 0.67 -3.43 -12.47
N VAL A 300 0.68 -3.61 -11.16
CA VAL A 300 0.70 -2.50 -10.20
C VAL A 300 1.90 -1.57 -10.41
N PRO A 301 1.73 -0.24 -10.27
CA PRO A 301 2.77 0.73 -10.58
C PRO A 301 3.80 0.94 -9.45
N THR A 302 3.52 0.40 -8.26
CA THR A 302 4.35 0.55 -7.04
C THR A 302 4.84 -0.80 -6.50
N PRO A 303 5.56 -1.60 -7.31
CA PRO A 303 5.86 -3.00 -6.98
C PRO A 303 6.59 -3.20 -5.65
N SER A 304 7.47 -2.28 -5.26
CA SER A 304 8.25 -2.35 -4.02
C SER A 304 7.45 -2.10 -2.75
N SER A 305 6.22 -1.59 -2.86
CA SER A 305 5.32 -1.30 -1.73
C SER A 305 3.95 -1.98 -1.88
N THR A 306 3.76 -2.79 -2.91
CA THR A 306 2.54 -3.59 -3.11
C THR A 306 2.78 -5.04 -2.74
N TYR A 307 1.97 -5.56 -1.83
CA TYR A 307 1.97 -6.93 -1.34
C TYR A 307 0.85 -7.70 -2.04
N ASP A 308 1.20 -8.61 -2.94
CA ASP A 308 0.27 -9.50 -3.61
C ASP A 308 0.18 -10.82 -2.85
N LEU A 309 -0.99 -11.12 -2.28
CA LEU A 309 -1.23 -12.31 -1.46
C LEU A 309 -2.12 -13.27 -2.24
N CYS A 310 -1.54 -14.36 -2.74
CA CYS A 310 -2.26 -15.36 -3.51
C CYS A 310 -1.85 -16.80 -3.12
N ASN A 311 -2.84 -17.61 -2.79
CA ASN A 311 -2.66 -19.03 -2.48
C ASN A 311 -2.90 -19.92 -3.69
N LEU A 312 -2.15 -21.02 -3.75
CA LEU A 312 -2.23 -22.01 -4.82
C LEU A 312 -3.67 -22.53 -4.96
N GLY A 313 -4.16 -22.51 -6.20
CA GLY A 313 -5.49 -22.97 -6.55
C GLY A 313 -6.61 -22.00 -6.19
N ASP A 314 -6.33 -20.81 -5.67
CA ASP A 314 -7.33 -19.77 -5.50
C ASP A 314 -7.94 -19.42 -6.86
N PHE A 315 -9.26 -19.58 -6.98
CA PHE A 315 -9.96 -19.37 -8.23
C PHE A 315 -9.86 -17.93 -8.77
N VAL A 316 -9.63 -16.94 -7.91
CA VAL A 316 -9.63 -15.53 -8.30
C VAL A 316 -8.25 -15.05 -8.74
N CYS A 317 -7.19 -15.40 -8.00
CA CYS A 317 -5.83 -14.89 -8.25
C CYS A 317 -4.85 -15.92 -8.86
N ASP A 318 -5.22 -17.22 -8.87
CA ASP A 318 -4.47 -18.31 -9.53
C ASP A 318 -5.38 -19.03 -10.53
N PHE A 319 -5.95 -18.24 -11.44
CA PHE A 319 -6.96 -18.70 -12.38
C PHE A 319 -6.34 -19.43 -13.58
N SER A 320 -6.97 -20.53 -13.98
CA SER A 320 -6.67 -21.23 -15.24
C SER A 320 -7.92 -21.90 -15.81
N LEU A 321 -7.94 -22.22 -17.11
CA LEU A 321 -9.05 -22.96 -17.70
C LEU A 321 -9.29 -24.32 -17.03
N ALA A 322 -8.24 -24.93 -16.47
CA ALA A 322 -8.33 -26.19 -15.74
C ALA A 322 -9.24 -26.09 -14.50
N THR A 323 -9.26 -24.94 -13.82
CA THR A 323 -10.11 -24.74 -12.64
C THR A 323 -11.60 -24.56 -13.00
N LEU A 324 -11.94 -24.34 -14.27
CA LEU A 324 -13.32 -24.24 -14.75
C LEU A 324 -13.91 -25.57 -15.22
N VAL A 325 -13.08 -26.44 -15.81
CA VAL A 325 -13.56 -27.67 -16.47
C VAL A 325 -13.77 -28.82 -15.48
N ASP A 326 -12.98 -28.87 -14.40
CA ASP A 326 -13.18 -29.86 -13.34
C ASP A 326 -13.97 -29.30 -12.16
N LYS A 327 -15.08 -29.96 -11.84
CA LYS A 327 -15.99 -29.55 -10.77
C LYS A 327 -15.35 -29.62 -9.39
N ALA A 328 -14.44 -30.58 -9.17
CA ALA A 328 -13.74 -30.69 -7.90
C ALA A 328 -12.71 -29.57 -7.75
N SER A 329 -11.94 -29.25 -8.80
CA SER A 329 -11.02 -28.12 -8.88
C SER A 329 -11.73 -26.79 -8.72
N PHE A 330 -12.88 -26.58 -9.38
CA PHE A 330 -13.67 -25.37 -9.21
C PHE A 330 -14.10 -25.17 -7.75
N LYS A 331 -14.70 -26.21 -7.14
CA LYS A 331 -15.12 -26.17 -5.73
C LYS A 331 -13.92 -25.96 -4.80
N ALA A 332 -12.81 -26.63 -5.07
CA ALA A 332 -11.58 -26.49 -4.28
C ALA A 332 -11.05 -25.05 -4.36
N GLY A 333 -11.02 -24.45 -5.55
CA GLY A 333 -10.50 -23.09 -5.71
C GLY A 333 -11.37 -22.02 -5.08
N ILE A 334 -12.70 -22.15 -5.15
CA ILE A 334 -13.61 -21.29 -4.38
C ILE A 334 -13.40 -21.49 -2.87
N ASN A 335 -13.19 -22.73 -2.43
CA ASN A 335 -12.92 -23.01 -1.02
C ASN A 335 -11.60 -22.40 -0.55
N VAL A 336 -10.56 -22.39 -1.40
CA VAL A 336 -9.30 -21.70 -1.13
C VAL A 336 -9.57 -20.21 -0.97
N HIS A 337 -10.25 -19.59 -1.94
CA HIS A 337 -10.58 -18.17 -1.92
C HIS A 337 -11.25 -17.75 -0.61
N ILE A 338 -12.36 -18.39 -0.24
CA ILE A 338 -13.19 -17.94 0.89
C ILE A 338 -12.69 -18.36 2.29
N ASN A 339 -11.76 -19.32 2.40
CA ASN A 339 -11.38 -19.87 3.72
C ASN A 339 -9.89 -19.78 4.04
N SER A 340 -9.06 -19.32 3.10
CA SER A 340 -7.59 -19.36 3.28
C SER A 340 -7.01 -18.03 3.75
N TYR A 341 -7.74 -16.93 3.72
CA TYR A 341 -7.20 -15.63 4.15
C TYR A 341 -7.79 -15.15 5.48
N GLU A 342 -8.97 -15.64 5.90
CA GLU A 342 -9.54 -15.35 7.22
C GLU A 342 -8.86 -16.14 8.35
N GLY A 343 -8.72 -15.51 9.52
CA GLY A 343 -8.05 -16.06 10.68
C GLY A 343 -8.83 -17.05 11.55
N LYS A 344 -10.08 -17.36 11.17
CA LYS A 344 -10.94 -18.30 11.93
C LYS A 344 -10.45 -19.75 11.86
N ASN A 345 -9.72 -20.12 10.81
CA ASN A 345 -8.99 -21.38 10.76
C ASN A 345 -7.51 -21.08 11.09
N LYS A 346 -7.03 -21.59 12.24
CA LYS A 346 -5.62 -21.45 12.69
C LYS A 346 -4.66 -22.36 11.89
N ASN A 347 -4.81 -22.41 10.58
CA ASN A 347 -3.84 -23.00 9.66
C ASN A 347 -2.88 -21.92 9.12
N THR A 348 -1.81 -22.33 8.44
CA THR A 348 -0.69 -21.51 7.93
C THR A 348 -1.10 -20.29 7.07
N ALA A 349 -2.34 -20.23 6.63
CA ALA A 349 -2.84 -19.21 5.72
C ALA A 349 -3.28 -17.91 6.43
N ASN A 350 -3.79 -17.98 7.67
CA ASN A 350 -3.94 -16.81 8.56
C ASN A 350 -2.59 -16.15 8.87
N ALA A 351 -1.55 -16.96 9.04
CA ALA A 351 -0.20 -16.45 9.26
C ALA A 351 0.26 -15.56 8.09
N LEU A 352 -0.23 -15.77 6.86
CA LEU A 352 0.14 -14.94 5.72
C LEU A 352 -0.30 -13.49 5.90
N VAL A 353 -1.59 -13.29 6.19
CA VAL A 353 -2.21 -11.97 6.34
C VAL A 353 -1.63 -11.26 7.56
N THR A 354 -1.59 -11.95 8.70
CA THR A 354 -1.05 -11.38 9.94
C THR A 354 0.46 -11.06 9.84
N ASN A 355 1.29 -11.94 9.27
CA ASN A 355 2.72 -11.64 9.05
C ASN A 355 2.91 -10.45 8.10
N THR A 356 2.03 -10.28 7.11
CA THR A 356 2.04 -9.11 6.24
C THR A 356 1.75 -7.83 7.03
N GLY A 357 0.75 -7.88 7.93
CA GLY A 357 0.45 -6.79 8.87
C GLY A 357 1.66 -6.41 9.73
N SER A 358 2.35 -7.39 10.31
CA SER A 358 3.58 -7.17 11.07
C SER A 358 4.72 -6.58 10.24
N LYS A 359 4.88 -7.04 8.98
CA LYS A 359 5.91 -6.53 8.07
C LYS A 359 5.64 -5.06 7.69
N ILE A 360 4.39 -4.70 7.47
CA ILE A 360 3.98 -3.32 7.20
C ILE A 360 4.18 -2.46 8.46
N ALA A 361 3.81 -2.95 9.64
CA ALA A 361 4.08 -2.25 10.91
C ALA A 361 5.58 -1.96 11.10
N GLY A 362 6.45 -2.93 10.84
CA GLY A 362 7.91 -2.71 10.88
C GLY A 362 8.39 -1.65 9.88
N THR A 363 7.82 -1.65 8.67
CA THR A 363 8.10 -0.63 7.64
C THR A 363 7.60 0.75 8.07
N LEU A 364 6.41 0.84 8.65
CA LEU A 364 5.88 2.08 9.19
C LEU A 364 6.75 2.59 10.34
N LEU A 365 7.21 1.73 11.25
CA LEU A 365 8.11 2.17 12.33
C LEU A 365 9.50 2.62 11.85
N SER A 366 9.95 2.18 10.66
CA SER A 366 11.20 2.67 10.08
C SER A 366 11.01 3.93 9.23
N GLN A 367 9.83 4.12 8.64
CA GLN A 367 9.51 5.26 7.76
C GLN A 367 8.85 6.44 8.49
N LEU A 368 8.08 6.16 9.54
CA LEU A 368 7.40 7.13 10.39
C LEU A 368 8.08 7.16 11.73
N PRO A 369 9.11 7.99 11.89
CA PRO A 369 9.34 8.41 13.24
C PRO A 369 9.77 9.88 13.35
N GLY A 370 9.46 10.46 14.51
CA GLY A 370 10.34 11.42 15.17
C GLY A 370 11.69 10.78 15.55
N VAL A 371 12.32 10.05 14.63
CA VAL A 371 13.72 9.61 14.70
C VAL A 371 14.43 10.59 13.80
N VAL A 372 15.28 11.38 14.44
CA VAL A 372 16.19 12.28 13.75
C VAL A 372 17.18 11.40 12.97
N ASP A 373 17.19 11.56 11.65
CA ASP A 373 18.17 10.92 10.76
C ASP A 373 19.44 11.78 10.69
N HIS A 374 19.27 13.07 10.40
CA HIS A 374 20.34 14.05 10.40
C HIS A 374 19.86 15.41 10.88
N LEU A 375 20.81 16.29 11.21
CA LEU A 375 20.56 17.70 11.45
C LEU A 375 20.83 18.49 10.17
N SER A 376 19.88 19.35 9.79
CA SER A 376 20.11 20.38 8.78
C SER A 376 20.50 21.69 9.47
N ILE A 377 21.66 22.25 9.11
CA ILE A 377 22.16 23.50 9.68
C ILE A 377 21.96 24.63 8.67
N ALA A 378 21.39 25.75 9.12
CA ALA A 378 21.20 26.94 8.31
C ALA A 378 21.87 28.17 8.97
N PRO A 379 22.63 28.99 8.21
CA PRO A 379 23.03 28.72 6.82
C PRO A 379 24.03 27.56 6.74
N ALA A 380 24.02 26.80 5.63
CA ALA A 380 24.95 25.68 5.42
C ALA A 380 26.40 26.15 5.21
N THR A 381 26.57 27.36 4.67
CA THR A 381 27.84 28.07 4.53
C THR A 381 27.62 29.56 4.83
N ALA A 382 28.58 30.21 5.47
CA ALA A 382 28.54 31.65 5.72
C ALA A 382 29.94 32.25 5.63
N THR A 383 30.04 33.46 5.09
CA THR A 383 31.23 34.30 5.17
C THR A 383 30.90 35.49 6.06
N VAL A 384 31.69 35.69 7.11
CA VAL A 384 31.50 36.80 8.05
C VAL A 384 32.69 37.74 8.04
N THR A 385 32.42 39.01 8.28
CA THR A 385 33.46 40.00 8.49
C THR A 385 34.01 39.85 9.90
N VAL A 386 35.29 40.17 10.05
CA VAL A 386 35.95 40.29 11.34
C VAL A 386 35.18 41.23 12.28
N GLY A 387 35.03 40.82 13.54
CA GLY A 387 34.26 41.47 14.58
C GLY A 387 32.77 41.17 14.56
N THR A 388 32.26 40.37 13.60
CA THR A 388 30.81 40.14 13.44
C THR A 388 30.38 38.72 13.82
N SER A 389 29.12 38.59 14.26
CA SER A 389 28.47 37.34 14.66
C SER A 389 27.63 36.72 13.53
N GLN A 390 27.76 35.41 13.30
CA GLN A 390 26.79 34.62 12.49
C GLN A 390 25.88 33.78 13.37
N ALA A 391 24.56 33.87 13.14
CA ALA A 391 23.59 32.98 13.74
C ALA A 391 23.47 31.66 12.94
N TYR A 392 23.50 30.52 13.64
CA TYR A 392 23.17 29.21 13.07
C TYR A 392 21.98 28.60 13.78
N THR A 393 21.12 27.94 13.01
CA THR A 393 20.00 27.11 13.47
C THR A 393 20.21 25.66 13.08
N ALA A 394 19.81 24.72 13.94
CA ALA A 394 19.78 23.29 13.65
C ALA A 394 18.32 22.81 13.60
N THR A 395 17.94 22.17 12.51
CA THR A 395 16.63 21.53 12.35
C THR A 395 16.83 20.02 12.32
N ALA A 396 16.09 19.28 13.15
CA ALA A 396 16.05 17.84 13.07
C ALA A 396 15.33 17.43 11.79
N VAL A 397 15.88 16.48 11.04
CA VAL A 397 15.33 16.02 9.77
C VAL A 397 15.18 14.51 9.80
N ASP A 398 14.11 14.01 9.19
CA ASP A 398 13.87 12.57 9.02
C ASP A 398 14.60 12.00 7.78
N PRO A 399 14.60 10.66 7.55
CA PRO A 399 15.26 10.03 6.40
C PRO A 399 14.74 10.46 5.02
N PHE A 400 13.65 11.23 4.96
CA PHE A 400 12.99 11.70 3.74
C PHE A 400 13.17 13.20 3.50
N ASN A 401 14.08 13.85 4.24
CA ASN A 401 14.31 15.29 4.22
C ASN A 401 13.14 16.15 4.75
N LYS A 402 12.24 15.60 5.58
CA LYS A 402 11.19 16.39 6.24
C LYS A 402 11.72 17.00 7.54
N PRO A 403 11.57 18.32 7.76
CA PRO A 403 11.91 18.92 9.03
C PRO A 403 10.96 18.42 10.13
N LEU A 404 11.55 17.93 11.22
CA LEU A 404 10.88 17.43 12.42
C LEU A 404 10.72 18.52 13.50
N GLY A 405 11.53 19.58 13.42
CA GLY A 405 11.46 20.73 14.33
C GLY A 405 12.80 21.43 14.50
N ASP A 406 12.76 22.67 15.00
CA ASP A 406 13.95 23.40 15.43
C ASP A 406 14.48 22.76 16.73
N VAL A 407 15.76 22.37 16.70
CA VAL A 407 16.49 21.76 17.82
C VAL A 407 17.75 22.57 18.15
N THR A 408 17.74 23.87 17.82
CA THR A 408 18.90 24.77 17.99
C THR A 408 19.31 24.91 19.45
N ALA A 409 18.37 24.85 20.40
CA ALA A 409 18.67 24.99 21.82
C ALA A 409 19.30 23.72 22.43
N GLU A 410 19.01 22.56 21.83
CA GLU A 410 19.46 21.23 22.24
C GLU A 410 20.76 20.80 21.54
N THR A 411 21.17 21.54 20.50
CA THR A 411 22.36 21.25 19.70
C THR A 411 23.58 21.99 20.23
N THR A 412 24.62 21.26 20.60
CA THR A 412 25.94 21.84 20.90
C THR A 412 26.70 22.08 19.61
N PHE A 413 26.96 23.34 19.30
CA PHE A 413 27.77 23.76 18.16
C PHE A 413 29.23 23.96 18.58
N GLY A 414 30.17 23.47 17.75
CA GLY A 414 31.61 23.62 17.98
C GLY A 414 32.37 23.78 16.68
N ILE A 415 33.53 24.44 16.75
CA ILE A 415 34.48 24.59 15.64
C ILE A 415 35.76 23.87 16.07
N SER A 416 36.28 22.96 15.24
CA SER A 416 37.56 22.29 15.48
C SER A 416 38.22 21.88 14.16
N PRO A 417 39.56 22.03 14.03
CA PRO A 417 40.41 22.78 14.93
C PRO A 417 40.01 24.25 14.98
N ASP A 418 40.50 24.99 15.98
CA ASP A 418 40.32 26.44 16.02
C ASP A 418 40.76 27.04 14.68
N GLY A 419 39.99 28.03 14.20
CA GLY A 419 40.31 28.72 12.96
C GLY A 419 41.71 29.33 13.02
N SER A 420 42.54 29.07 12.01
CA SER A 420 43.88 29.66 11.91
C SER A 420 43.86 30.89 11.02
N CYS A 421 44.51 31.96 11.47
CA CYS A 421 44.81 33.12 10.63
C CYS A 421 46.17 32.88 9.96
N GLN A 422 46.22 32.79 8.63
CA GLN A 422 47.49 32.67 7.90
C GLN A 422 48.16 34.02 7.58
N GLY A 423 47.85 35.07 8.34
CA GLY A 423 48.39 36.42 8.17
C GLY A 423 48.98 37.00 9.47
N PRO A 424 49.83 38.04 9.39
CA PRO A 424 50.45 38.62 10.57
C PRO A 424 49.41 39.22 11.52
N CYS A 425 49.28 38.64 12.72
CA CYS A 425 48.47 39.17 13.80
C CYS A 425 49.09 40.47 14.32
N ALA A 426 48.62 41.62 13.85
CA ALA A 426 49.02 42.90 14.41
C ALA A 426 48.33 43.12 15.76
N HIS A 427 49.00 42.75 16.86
CA HIS A 427 48.72 43.35 18.15
C HIS A 427 48.99 44.87 18.04
N ARG A 428 47.97 45.71 18.14
CA ARG A 428 48.21 47.12 18.52
C ARG A 428 48.55 47.10 20.01
N PRO A 429 49.75 47.55 20.44
CA PRO A 429 50.02 47.71 21.84
C PRO A 429 49.16 48.86 22.37
N PHE A 430 48.41 48.61 23.45
CA PHE A 430 47.88 49.67 24.29
C PHE A 430 49.08 50.39 24.92
N LEU A 431 49.49 51.54 24.36
CA LEU A 431 50.33 52.50 25.05
C LEU A 431 49.46 53.18 26.11
N GLY A 432 49.71 52.88 27.38
CA GLY A 432 49.03 53.50 28.51
C GLY A 432 49.70 54.80 28.98
N LEU A 433 48.93 55.66 29.63
CA LEU A 433 49.36 56.56 30.71
C LEU A 433 48.18 56.84 31.68
N THR A 434 48.11 56.00 32.73
CA THR A 434 47.98 56.21 34.21
C THR A 434 47.13 57.38 34.82
N PRO A 435 46.97 57.54 36.16
CA PRO A 435 45.66 57.49 36.85
C PRO A 435 45.24 58.81 37.54
N SER A 436 43.98 58.95 37.94
CA SER A 436 43.60 59.89 39.02
C SER A 436 42.48 59.33 39.89
N LYS A 437 42.77 59.30 41.20
CA LYS A 437 41.84 59.30 42.35
C LYS A 437 40.71 60.33 42.14
N GLU A 438 39.51 60.26 42.71
CA GLU A 438 38.93 59.60 43.89
C GLU A 438 37.60 58.91 43.54
#